data_AF-A0A965EN86-F1
#
_entry.id   AF-A0A965EN86-F1
#
_cell.length_a   1.000
_cell.length_b   1.000
_cell.length_c   1.000
_cell.angle_alpha   90.00
_cell.angle_beta   90.00
_cell.angle_gamma   90.00
#
_symmetry.space_group_name_H-M   'P 1'
#
loop_
_entity.id
_entity.type
_entity.pdbx_description
1 polymer ?
#
loop_
_entity_poly.entity_id
_entity_poly.type
_entity_poly.pdbx_seq_one_letter_code
_entity_poly.pdbx_strand_id
1 'polypeptide(L)'
;MSQNTRRTFLRGVAGGTLALPWLESLAVNAATQTVPLRMAHFYVPIGVVRRGFFPGEADHVIPKGNLGNVMKSLGKQDPNFRVQPLKDLTPTMQPLAAYKEKLSLITGMDRTFQQGTDVHAQCASCYLSSARPYTIEGTAWPLDRTLDH
;
A
#
# COMPACT_ATOMS: atom_id res chain seq x y z
N MET A 1 67.48 -1.87 -12.14
CA MET A 1 66.22 -1.82 -12.91
C MET A 1 65.95 -3.21 -13.46
N SER A 2 64.91 -3.91 -12.98
CA SER A 2 64.56 -5.25 -13.48
C SER A 2 63.99 -5.12 -14.90
N GLN A 3 64.61 -5.80 -15.88
CA GLN A 3 64.11 -5.77 -17.26
C GLN A 3 62.85 -6.64 -17.39
N ASN A 4 61.76 -6.06 -17.90
CA ASN A 4 60.53 -6.77 -18.21
C ASN A 4 60.73 -7.65 -19.45
N THR A 5 61.06 -8.93 -19.24
CA THR A 5 61.23 -9.90 -20.33
C THR A 5 59.86 -10.44 -20.80
N ARG A 6 59.77 -10.87 -22.08
CA ARG A 6 58.58 -11.57 -22.63
C ARG A 6 58.17 -12.77 -21.76
N ARG A 7 59.14 -13.44 -21.15
CA ARG A 7 58.91 -14.59 -20.26
C ARG A 7 58.21 -14.17 -18.97
N THR A 8 58.55 -13.02 -18.41
CA THR A 8 57.90 -12.45 -17.23
C THR A 8 56.46 -12.02 -17.56
N PHE A 9 56.26 -11.39 -18.72
CA PHE A 9 54.94 -11.01 -19.20
C PHE A 9 54.02 -12.21 -19.42
N LEU A 10 54.49 -13.25 -20.11
CA LEU A 10 53.70 -14.46 -20.37
C LEU A 10 53.37 -15.22 -19.07
N ARG A 11 54.29 -15.28 -18.10
CA ARG A 11 54.00 -15.91 -16.80
C ARG A 11 52.95 -15.16 -15.99
N GLY A 12 52.95 -13.83 -16.04
CA GLY A 12 51.93 -13.02 -15.36
C GLY A 12 50.57 -13.07 -16.05
N VAL A 13 50.54 -12.81 -17.37
CA VAL A 13 49.29 -12.70 -18.13
C VAL A 13 48.63 -14.06 -18.33
N ALA A 14 49.38 -15.10 -18.73
CA ALA A 14 48.80 -16.43 -18.91
C ALA A 14 48.37 -17.05 -17.57
N GLY A 15 49.10 -16.76 -16.49
CA GLY A 15 48.69 -17.17 -15.13
C GLY A 15 47.39 -16.50 -14.71
N GLY A 16 47.26 -15.20 -14.95
CA GLY A 16 46.04 -14.44 -14.66
C GLY A 16 44.83 -14.94 -15.46
N THR A 17 44.97 -15.15 -16.78
CA THR A 17 43.85 -15.59 -17.63
C THR A 17 43.42 -17.04 -17.38
N LEU A 18 44.33 -17.91 -16.94
CA LEU A 18 43.99 -19.29 -16.54
C LEU A 18 43.41 -19.38 -15.12
N ALA A 19 43.73 -18.43 -14.23
CA ALA A 19 43.22 -18.40 -12.86
C ALA A 19 41.85 -17.70 -12.74
N LEU A 20 41.56 -16.72 -13.60
CA LEU A 20 40.30 -15.96 -13.60
C LEU A 20 39.04 -16.84 -13.66
N PRO A 21 38.95 -17.90 -14.49
CA PRO A 21 37.80 -18.82 -14.52
C PRO A 21 37.64 -19.69 -13.27
N TRP A 22 38.59 -19.69 -12.34
CA TRP A 22 38.53 -20.42 -11.06
C TRP A 22 38.27 -19.49 -9.86
N LEU A 23 38.08 -18.19 -10.12
CA LEU A 23 37.62 -17.21 -9.14
C LEU A 23 36.12 -16.92 -9.24
N GLU A 24 35.34 -17.83 -9.83
CA GLU A 24 33.87 -17.72 -9.91
C GLU A 24 33.22 -17.58 -8.52
N SER A 25 33.87 -18.05 -7.45
CA SER A 25 33.40 -17.84 -6.07
C SER A 25 33.54 -16.39 -5.58
N LEU A 26 34.39 -15.58 -6.22
CA LEU A 26 34.54 -14.14 -5.97
C LEU A 26 33.64 -13.30 -6.89
N ALA A 27 33.07 -13.91 -7.94
CA ALA A 27 31.95 -13.31 -8.63
C ALA A 27 30.80 -13.28 -7.61
N VAL A 28 30.64 -12.13 -6.96
CA VAL A 28 29.42 -11.81 -6.24
C VAL A 28 28.34 -11.84 -7.30
N ASN A 29 27.68 -13.00 -7.41
CA ASN A 29 26.42 -13.10 -8.10
C ASN A 29 25.58 -12.03 -7.41
N ALA A 30 25.33 -10.92 -8.11
CA ALA A 30 24.36 -9.94 -7.65
C ALA A 30 23.04 -10.68 -7.70
N ALA A 31 22.75 -11.42 -6.63
CA ALA A 31 21.48 -12.05 -6.42
C ALA A 31 20.50 -10.92 -6.62
N THR A 32 19.64 -11.05 -7.63
CA THR A 32 18.54 -10.13 -7.86
C THR A 32 17.73 -10.13 -6.58
N GLN A 33 18.03 -9.20 -5.68
CA GLN A 33 17.34 -9.05 -4.43
C GLN A 33 15.91 -8.71 -4.80
N THR A 34 15.00 -9.64 -4.52
CA THR A 34 13.58 -9.41 -4.70
C THR A 34 13.20 -8.23 -3.83
N VAL A 35 12.77 -7.13 -4.43
CA VAL A 35 12.30 -5.96 -3.68
C VAL A 35 11.16 -6.42 -2.78
N PRO A 36 11.23 -6.21 -1.46
CA PRO A 36 10.20 -6.67 -0.55
C PRO A 36 8.86 -5.99 -0.88
N LEU A 37 7.78 -6.76 -0.87
CA LEU A 37 6.43 -6.25 -1.08
C LEU A 37 6.11 -5.27 0.06
N ARG A 38 5.76 -4.02 -0.29
CA ARG A 38 5.41 -2.98 0.69
C ARG A 38 3.90 -2.75 0.64
N MET A 39 3.25 -2.84 1.80
CA MET A 39 1.84 -2.50 1.95
C MET A 39 1.69 -1.01 2.25
N ALA A 40 0.77 -0.33 1.57
CA ALA A 40 0.41 1.06 1.83
C ALA A 40 -1.10 1.14 2.10
N HIS A 41 -1.46 1.77 3.22
CA HIS A 41 -2.84 2.05 3.59
C HIS A 41 -3.15 3.53 3.40
N PHE A 42 -4.23 3.84 2.68
CA PHE A 42 -4.70 5.21 2.50
C PHE A 42 -5.97 5.41 3.33
N TYR A 43 -5.86 6.20 4.39
CA TYR A 43 -7.01 6.62 5.18
C TYR A 43 -7.60 7.90 4.59
N VAL A 44 -8.92 7.90 4.41
CA VAL A 44 -9.66 9.00 3.80
C VAL A 44 -10.60 9.57 4.87
N PRO A 45 -10.21 10.65 5.59
CA PRO A 45 -10.95 11.16 6.74
C PRO A 45 -12.25 11.90 6.36
N ILE A 46 -12.95 12.42 7.35
CA ILE A 46 -14.07 13.34 7.16
C ILE A 46 -13.60 14.55 6.33
N GLY A 47 -14.47 15.04 5.43
CA GLY A 47 -14.21 16.25 4.63
C GLY A 47 -13.57 16.00 3.26
N VAL A 48 -13.40 14.75 2.85
CA VAL A 48 -12.86 14.40 1.53
C VAL A 48 -13.91 14.38 0.43
N VAL A 49 -13.46 14.64 -0.80
CA VAL A 49 -14.26 14.44 -2.01
C VAL A 49 -14.12 12.97 -2.46
N ARG A 50 -14.95 12.08 -1.93
CA ARG A 50 -14.87 10.61 -2.17
C ARG A 50 -14.85 10.20 -3.64
N ARG A 51 -15.61 10.90 -4.50
CA ARG A 51 -15.64 10.64 -5.96
C ARG A 51 -14.28 10.71 -6.64
N GLY A 52 -13.31 11.40 -6.03
CA GLY A 52 -11.93 11.46 -6.50
C GLY A 52 -11.10 10.22 -6.16
N PHE A 53 -11.51 9.38 -5.22
CA PHE A 53 -10.73 8.24 -4.70
C PHE A 53 -11.38 6.88 -4.93
N PHE A 54 -12.71 6.82 -5.02
CA PHE A 54 -13.45 5.56 -5.14
C PHE A 54 -13.97 5.35 -6.57
N PRO A 55 -13.54 4.28 -7.27
CA PRO A 55 -14.11 3.91 -8.56
C PRO A 55 -15.63 3.72 -8.49
N GLY A 56 -16.36 4.18 -9.51
CA GLY A 56 -17.83 4.13 -9.55
C GLY A 56 -18.55 5.26 -8.78
N GLU A 57 -17.84 6.02 -7.94
CA GLU A 57 -18.41 7.20 -7.26
C GLU A 57 -18.20 8.49 -8.07
N ALA A 58 -17.61 8.41 -9.27
CA ALA A 58 -17.11 9.54 -10.05
C ALA A 58 -18.17 10.59 -10.37
N ASP A 59 -19.46 10.27 -10.39
CA ASP A 59 -20.57 11.17 -10.70
C ASP A 59 -21.30 11.70 -9.46
N HIS A 60 -20.84 11.35 -8.24
CA HIS A 60 -21.48 11.80 -7.01
C HIS A 60 -21.47 13.34 -6.89
N VAL A 61 -22.56 13.90 -6.40
CA VAL A 61 -22.70 15.35 -6.22
C VAL A 61 -21.70 15.83 -5.17
N ILE A 62 -20.93 16.88 -5.50
CA ILE A 62 -20.10 17.56 -4.51
C ILE A 62 -20.98 18.57 -3.77
N PRO A 63 -21.15 18.45 -2.45
CA PRO A 63 -21.91 19.42 -1.68
C PRO A 63 -21.23 20.80 -1.73
N LYS A 64 -22.04 21.85 -1.91
CA LYS A 64 -21.56 23.23 -1.80
C LYS A 64 -21.66 23.67 -0.34
N GLY A 65 -20.52 23.84 0.32
CA GLY A 65 -20.44 24.33 1.69
C GLY A 65 -20.84 23.30 2.75
N ASN A 66 -21.10 23.79 3.97
CA ASN A 66 -21.54 22.96 5.09
C ASN A 66 -23.01 22.54 4.88
N LEU A 67 -23.31 21.25 4.97
CA LEU A 67 -24.66 20.69 4.84
C LEU A 67 -25.53 20.90 6.09
N GLY A 68 -25.07 21.70 7.05
CA GLY A 68 -25.79 21.98 8.29
C GLY A 68 -25.91 20.73 9.14
N ASN A 69 -27.15 20.34 9.45
CA ASN A 69 -27.45 19.21 10.34
C ASN A 69 -27.54 17.84 9.63
N VAL A 70 -27.04 17.72 8.40
CA VAL A 70 -27.02 16.44 7.68
C VAL A 70 -25.96 15.53 8.29
N MET A 71 -26.43 14.53 9.07
CA MET A 71 -25.58 13.52 9.73
C MET A 71 -25.55 12.19 8.95
N LYS A 72 -25.71 12.24 7.62
CA LYS A 72 -25.70 11.06 6.74
C LYS A 72 -24.84 11.30 5.50
N SER A 73 -24.33 10.22 4.92
CA SER A 73 -23.64 10.30 3.62
C SER A 73 -24.60 10.76 2.53
N LEU A 74 -24.11 11.58 1.61
CA LEU A 74 -24.89 12.05 0.45
C LEU A 74 -24.99 11.01 -0.66
N GLY A 75 -24.01 10.10 -0.74
CA GLY A 75 -23.97 9.03 -1.72
C GLY A 75 -24.33 7.69 -1.10
N LYS A 76 -24.85 6.76 -1.93
CA LYS A 76 -24.98 5.36 -1.53
C LYS A 76 -23.59 4.76 -1.46
N GLN A 77 -23.21 4.25 -0.30
CA GLN A 77 -21.96 3.52 -0.08
C GLN A 77 -22.28 2.03 0.00
N ASP A 78 -21.37 1.18 -0.47
CA ASP A 78 -21.42 -0.26 -0.20
C ASP A 78 -20.74 -0.52 1.15
N PRO A 79 -21.50 -0.88 2.20
CA PRO A 79 -20.94 -1.12 3.53
C PRO A 79 -20.22 -2.47 3.63
N ASN A 80 -20.37 -3.34 2.63
CA ASN A 80 -19.85 -4.69 2.69
C ASN A 80 -18.35 -4.71 2.40
N PHE A 81 -17.63 -5.46 3.22
CA PHE A 81 -16.22 -5.71 3.02
C PHE A 81 -15.96 -6.37 1.67
N ARG A 82 -15.01 -5.82 0.90
CA ARG A 82 -14.57 -6.39 -0.38
C ARG A 82 -13.09 -6.13 -0.60
N VAL A 83 -12.41 -7.12 -1.17
CA VAL A 83 -11.05 -7.00 -1.72
C VAL A 83 -11.12 -7.32 -3.20
N GLN A 84 -10.62 -6.41 -4.03
CA GLN A 84 -10.61 -6.59 -5.48
C GLN A 84 -9.42 -5.87 -6.13
N PRO A 85 -8.92 -6.31 -7.29
CA PRO A 85 -7.94 -5.54 -8.05
C PRO A 85 -8.47 -4.14 -8.39
N LEU A 86 -7.60 -3.12 -8.35
CA LEU A 86 -7.96 -1.76 -8.73
C LEU A 86 -8.08 -1.64 -10.27
N LYS A 87 -9.27 -1.94 -10.80
CA LYS A 87 -9.54 -1.98 -12.25
C LYS A 87 -9.58 -0.61 -12.90
N ASP A 88 -10.08 0.41 -12.21
CA ASP A 88 -10.26 1.75 -12.75
C ASP A 88 -9.57 2.79 -11.86
N LEU A 89 -8.84 3.72 -12.49
CA LEU A 89 -8.18 4.81 -11.78
C LEU A 89 -9.03 6.06 -11.86
N THR A 90 -9.35 6.62 -10.71
CA THR A 90 -9.96 7.94 -10.62
C THR A 90 -8.93 9.02 -10.96
N PRO A 91 -9.36 10.28 -11.23
CA PRO A 91 -8.43 11.38 -11.50
C PRO A 91 -7.33 11.55 -10.44
N THR A 92 -7.65 11.38 -9.15
CA THR A 92 -6.67 11.49 -8.06
C THR A 92 -5.68 10.32 -8.02
N MET A 93 -6.04 9.16 -8.56
CA MET A 93 -5.19 7.97 -8.59
C MET A 93 -4.35 7.85 -9.86
N GLN A 94 -4.46 8.77 -10.82
CA GLN A 94 -3.69 8.73 -12.07
C GLN A 94 -2.17 8.61 -11.90
N PRO A 95 -1.52 9.24 -10.90
CA PRO A 95 -0.09 9.04 -10.66
C PRO A 95 0.31 7.59 -10.35
N LEU A 96 -0.64 6.74 -9.96
CA LEU A 96 -0.41 5.33 -9.65
C LEU A 96 -0.53 4.41 -10.88
N ALA A 97 -0.76 4.95 -12.08
CA ALA A 97 -1.03 4.16 -13.29
C ALA A 97 0.05 3.11 -13.61
N ALA A 98 1.33 3.43 -13.39
CA ALA A 98 2.44 2.51 -13.61
C ALA A 98 2.40 1.26 -12.70
N TYR A 99 1.64 1.31 -11.60
CA TYR A 99 1.55 0.24 -10.61
C TYR A 99 0.16 -0.40 -10.55
N LYS A 100 -0.77 -0.04 -11.45
CA LYS A 100 -2.17 -0.45 -11.41
C LYS A 100 -2.38 -1.95 -11.20
N GLU A 101 -1.61 -2.78 -11.89
CA GLU A 101 -1.69 -4.25 -11.80
C GLU A 101 -1.22 -4.81 -10.44
N LYS A 102 -0.53 -3.99 -9.64
CA LYS A 102 -0.01 -4.34 -8.32
C LYS A 102 -0.87 -3.78 -7.19
N LEU A 103 -1.99 -3.13 -7.50
CA LEU A 103 -2.85 -2.47 -6.51
C LEU A 103 -4.15 -3.25 -6.27
N SER A 104 -4.44 -3.45 -4.99
CA SER A 104 -5.74 -3.96 -4.52
C SER A 104 -6.53 -2.82 -3.89
N LEU A 105 -7.82 -2.77 -4.19
CA LEU A 105 -8.80 -1.91 -3.56
C LEU A 105 -9.52 -2.71 -2.47
N ILE A 106 -9.42 -2.21 -1.23
CA ILE A 106 -10.11 -2.76 -0.06
C ILE A 106 -11.18 -1.74 0.35
N THR A 107 -12.45 -2.15 0.33
CA THR A 107 -13.61 -1.31 0.69
C THR A 107 -14.44 -1.98 1.77
N GLY A 108 -15.42 -1.24 2.31
CA GLY A 108 -16.28 -1.76 3.38
C GLY A 108 -15.48 -1.99 4.66
N MET A 109 -14.49 -1.14 4.94
CA MET A 109 -13.78 -1.08 6.22
C MET A 109 -14.35 0.00 7.16
N ASP A 110 -15.39 0.71 6.71
CA ASP A 110 -16.03 1.79 7.46
C ASP A 110 -16.79 1.24 8.67
N ARG A 111 -16.53 1.78 9.85
CA ARG A 111 -17.31 1.44 11.06
C ARG A 111 -18.78 1.83 10.90
N THR A 112 -19.66 1.15 11.64
CA THR A 112 -20.97 1.70 11.97
C THR A 112 -20.80 2.85 12.96
N PHE A 113 -21.44 3.99 12.68
CA PHE A 113 -21.43 5.13 13.58
C PHE A 113 -22.06 4.76 14.93
N GLN A 114 -21.35 5.05 16.03
CA GLN A 114 -21.89 4.89 17.38
C GLN A 114 -22.17 6.28 17.97
N GLN A 115 -23.35 6.43 18.57
CA GLN A 115 -23.75 7.66 19.22
C GLN A 115 -23.12 7.73 20.63
N GLY A 116 -22.57 8.88 21.00
CA GLY A 116 -22.00 9.10 22.34
C GLY A 116 -20.54 9.57 22.38
N THR A 117 -19.85 9.60 21.25
CA THR A 117 -18.48 10.18 21.12
C THR A 117 -18.35 11.06 19.89
N ASP A 118 -17.31 11.90 19.88
CA ASP A 118 -16.98 12.73 18.73
C ASP A 118 -16.64 11.90 17.48
N VAL A 119 -17.03 12.40 16.30
CA VAL A 119 -16.85 11.71 15.00
C VAL A 119 -15.38 11.43 14.68
N HIS A 120 -14.45 12.29 15.11
CA HIS A 120 -13.02 12.14 14.90
C HIS A 120 -12.44 11.04 15.77
N ALA A 121 -13.00 10.82 16.95
CA ALA A 121 -12.42 9.89 17.90
C ALA A 121 -12.70 8.43 17.50
N GLN A 122 -13.65 8.21 16.59
CA GLN A 122 -13.99 6.87 16.12
C GLN A 122 -13.35 6.54 14.74
N CYS A 123 -12.46 7.38 14.15
CA CYS A 123 -11.91 7.28 12.78
C CYS A 123 -11.57 5.85 12.25
N ALA A 124 -11.63 5.65 10.93
CA ALA A 124 -11.60 4.31 10.30
C ALA A 124 -10.24 3.56 10.33
N SER A 125 -9.19 4.06 10.99
CA SER A 125 -7.91 3.36 11.11
C SER A 125 -7.89 2.28 12.21
N CYS A 126 -8.99 2.08 12.93
CA CYS A 126 -9.10 1.10 14.01
C CYS A 126 -8.96 -0.37 13.54
N TYR A 127 -9.03 -0.67 12.23
CA TYR A 127 -8.75 -2.03 11.76
C TYR A 127 -7.30 -2.48 11.96
N LEU A 128 -6.40 -1.55 12.25
CA LEU A 128 -5.02 -1.85 12.63
C LEU A 128 -4.84 -2.09 14.13
N SER A 129 -5.90 -1.91 14.94
CA SER A 129 -5.79 -1.91 16.40
C SER A 129 -5.67 -3.29 17.04
N SER A 130 -5.62 -4.38 16.25
CA SER A 130 -5.47 -5.77 16.72
C SER A 130 -6.53 -6.23 17.75
N ALA A 131 -7.62 -5.47 17.90
CA ALA A 131 -8.69 -5.83 18.81
C ALA A 131 -9.53 -6.96 18.21
N ARG A 132 -9.86 -7.95 19.05
CA ARG A 132 -10.73 -9.06 18.64
C ARG A 132 -12.16 -8.56 18.47
N PRO A 133 -12.86 -9.02 17.42
CA PRO A 133 -14.26 -8.69 17.22
C PRO A 133 -15.10 -8.94 18.49
N TYR A 134 -16.02 -8.02 18.80
CA TYR A 134 -17.01 -8.10 19.91
C TYR A 134 -16.46 -8.32 21.33
N THR A 135 -15.17 -8.11 21.59
CA THR A 135 -14.61 -8.34 22.95
C THR A 135 -14.99 -7.29 23.98
N ILE A 136 -15.42 -6.10 23.55
CA ILE A 136 -15.83 -5.02 24.45
C ILE A 136 -17.25 -4.61 24.08
N GLU A 137 -18.21 -4.95 24.93
CA GLU A 137 -19.61 -4.55 24.80
C GLU A 137 -19.84 -3.15 25.40
N GLY A 138 -20.78 -2.37 24.85
CA GLY A 138 -21.20 -1.08 25.42
C GLY A 138 -20.20 0.08 25.31
N THR A 139 -19.08 -0.12 24.61
CA THR A 139 -18.09 0.93 24.36
C THR A 139 -18.53 1.84 23.20
N ALA A 140 -18.32 3.14 23.36
CA ALA A 140 -18.52 4.12 22.30
C ALA A 140 -17.41 4.08 21.22
N TRP A 141 -16.42 3.19 21.39
CA TRP A 141 -15.36 2.86 20.43
C TRP A 141 -15.64 1.47 19.84
N PRO A 142 -16.20 1.37 18.63
CA PRO A 142 -16.35 0.10 17.94
C PRO A 142 -14.98 -0.35 17.42
N LEU A 143 -14.35 -1.30 18.11
CA LEU A 143 -13.02 -1.85 17.76
C LEU A 143 -13.11 -3.03 16.76
N ASP A 144 -14.23 -3.15 16.05
CA ASP A 144 -14.78 -4.44 15.59
C ASP A 144 -14.61 -4.73 14.09
N ARG A 145 -13.56 -4.24 13.45
CA ARG A 145 -13.30 -4.61 12.05
C ARG A 145 -11.82 -4.78 11.81
N THR A 146 -11.32 -6.01 11.86
CA THR A 146 -9.95 -6.37 11.44
C THR A 146 -9.96 -6.93 10.01
N LEU A 147 -8.79 -6.96 9.35
CA LEU A 147 -8.59 -7.66 8.07
C LEU A 147 -8.55 -9.19 8.24
N ASP A 148 -8.41 -9.67 9.48
CA ASP A 148 -8.42 -11.09 9.80
C ASP A 148 -9.89 -11.60 9.82
N HIS A 149 -10.25 -12.46 8.89
CA HIS A 149 -11.58 -13.10 8.81
C HIS A 149 -11.58 -14.50 9.40
#